data_AF-A0A8E7B208-F1
#
_entry.id   AF-A0A8E7B208-F1
#
_cell.length_a   1.000
_cell.length_b   1.000
_cell.length_c   1.000
_cell.angle_alpha   90.00
_cell.angle_beta   90.00
_cell.angle_gamma   90.00
#
_symmetry.space_group_name_H-M   'P 1'
#
loop_
_entity.id
_entity.type
_entity.pdbx_description
1 polymer ?
#
loop_
_entity_poly.entity_id
_entity_poly.type
_entity_poly.pdbx_seq_one_letter_code
_entity_poly.pdbx_strand_id
1 'polypeptide(L)'
;MDLVDIYCTTCKEETEQEVLSESRDLITRCTVCGLTSRRPLPPEPEPVFVKTIVSREAESYVGKAELMKGEVVEVGDYIVAERDDGEGAGVEIMSLEVGDKRVQKATAEEIDTIWSRAIDEVIVRISVHDGKKTIPMYVACDGDDRFTIDEIVSIDRVRARIDHICLRNGIIQRRKGKYEIANRIKRIYAYRL
;
A
#
# COMPACT_ATOMS: atom_id res chain seq x y z
N MET A 1 13.51 -23.96 -5.91
CA MET A 1 13.02 -25.28 -6.34
C MET A 1 11.64 -25.34 -5.76
N ASP A 2 10.67 -24.94 -6.57
CA ASP A 2 9.30 -24.74 -6.10
C ASP A 2 8.63 -26.12 -6.01
N LEU A 3 7.94 -26.34 -4.90
CA LEU A 3 7.29 -27.59 -4.54
C LEU A 3 5.80 -27.34 -4.40
N VAL A 4 5.01 -28.22 -5.01
CA VAL A 4 3.55 -28.08 -5.08
C VAL A 4 2.89 -29.42 -4.81
N ASP A 5 1.82 -29.44 -4.02
CA ASP A 5 1.03 -30.63 -3.76
C ASP A 5 0.05 -30.88 -4.90
N ILE A 6 0.31 -31.92 -5.69
CA ILE A 6 -0.62 -32.37 -6.74
C ILE A 6 -0.74 -33.89 -6.72
N TYR A 7 -1.97 -34.36 -6.99
CA TYR A 7 -2.28 -35.75 -7.25
C TYR A 7 -1.34 -36.39 -8.29
N CYS A 8 -0.62 -37.43 -7.88
CA CYS A 8 0.22 -38.23 -8.76
C CYS A 8 -0.57 -39.43 -9.29
N THR A 9 -0.62 -39.59 -10.61
CA THR A 9 -1.31 -40.72 -11.25
C THR A 9 -0.62 -42.07 -10.98
N THR A 10 0.69 -42.07 -10.67
CA THR A 10 1.44 -43.27 -10.30
C THR A 10 1.28 -43.64 -8.83
N CYS A 11 1.44 -42.67 -7.91
CA CYS A 11 1.28 -42.94 -6.46
C CYS A 11 -0.19 -43.07 -6.04
N LYS A 12 -1.11 -42.54 -6.86
CA LYS A 12 -2.57 -42.51 -6.60
C LYS A 12 -2.95 -41.76 -5.32
N GLU A 13 -2.16 -40.76 -4.97
CA GLU A 13 -2.37 -39.87 -3.83
C GLU A 13 -1.82 -38.48 -4.16
N GLU A 14 -2.14 -37.49 -3.34
CA GLU A 14 -1.47 -36.19 -3.37
C GLU A 14 -0.05 -36.35 -2.87
N THR A 15 0.90 -35.96 -3.70
CA THR A 15 2.33 -36.01 -3.39
C THR A 15 2.94 -34.66 -3.69
N GLU A 16 3.96 -34.29 -2.93
CA GLU A 16 4.79 -33.13 -3.24
C GLU A 16 5.50 -33.33 -4.59
N GLN A 17 5.41 -32.33 -5.48
CA GLN A 17 6.01 -32.38 -6.82
C GLN A 17 6.92 -31.18 -7.05
N GLU A 18 8.10 -31.44 -7.59
CA GLU A 18 9.07 -30.43 -8.03
C GLU A 18 8.58 -29.76 -9.31
N VAL A 19 8.53 -28.43 -9.33
CA VAL A 19 8.24 -27.64 -10.53
C VAL A 19 9.49 -27.54 -11.41
N LEU A 20 9.39 -28.07 -12.64
CA LEU A 20 10.46 -28.03 -13.64
C LEU A 20 10.29 -26.89 -14.65
N SER A 21 9.04 -26.50 -14.96
CA SER A 21 8.73 -25.37 -15.86
C SER A 21 7.29 -24.89 -15.68
N GLU A 22 7.08 -23.59 -15.83
CA GLU A 22 5.75 -22.92 -15.76
C GLU A 22 5.51 -21.96 -16.93
N SER A 23 6.27 -22.09 -18.01
CA SER A 23 6.25 -21.10 -19.11
C SER A 23 4.98 -21.13 -19.95
N ARG A 24 4.51 -22.33 -20.31
CA ARG A 24 3.32 -22.55 -21.15
C ARG A 24 2.40 -23.58 -20.52
N ASP A 25 3.02 -24.58 -19.90
CA ASP A 25 2.37 -25.64 -19.13
C ASP A 25 3.16 -25.82 -17.85
N LEU A 26 2.47 -26.29 -16.82
CA LEU A 26 3.06 -26.69 -15.56
C LEU A 26 3.65 -28.09 -15.73
N ILE A 27 4.98 -28.15 -15.81
CA ILE A 27 5.75 -29.39 -15.85
C ILE A 27 6.26 -29.66 -14.44
N THR A 28 5.80 -30.76 -13.85
CA THR A 28 6.24 -31.15 -12.50
C THR A 28 6.78 -32.57 -12.46
N ARG A 29 7.62 -32.87 -11.47
CA ARG A 29 8.16 -34.18 -11.18
C ARG A 29 7.78 -34.61 -9.78
N CYS A 30 7.08 -35.73 -9.65
CA CYS A 30 6.78 -36.31 -8.34
C CYS A 30 8.08 -36.68 -7.61
N THR A 31 8.25 -36.21 -6.37
CA THR A 31 9.43 -36.50 -5.55
C THR A 31 9.48 -37.95 -5.06
N VAL A 32 8.33 -38.63 -5.04
CA VAL A 32 8.18 -40.03 -4.57
C VAL A 32 8.50 -41.04 -5.68
N CYS A 33 7.84 -40.94 -6.84
CA CYS A 33 7.98 -41.92 -7.92
C CYS A 33 8.79 -41.44 -9.13
N GLY A 34 9.17 -40.16 -9.17
CA GLY A 34 9.93 -39.56 -10.28
C GLY A 34 9.12 -39.30 -11.56
N LEU A 35 7.81 -39.57 -11.58
CA LEU A 35 6.97 -39.30 -12.74
C LEU A 35 6.99 -37.81 -13.08
N THR A 36 7.37 -37.49 -14.32
CA THR A 36 7.24 -36.13 -14.86
C THR A 36 5.91 -35.99 -15.60
N SER A 37 5.10 -35.02 -15.19
CA SER A 37 3.77 -34.76 -15.74
C SER A 37 3.69 -33.35 -16.33
N ARG A 38 2.91 -33.17 -17.39
CA ARG A 38 2.59 -31.88 -18.00
C ARG A 38 1.10 -31.64 -17.87
N ARG A 39 0.72 -30.47 -17.36
CA ARG A 39 -0.67 -30.05 -17.24
C ARG A 39 -0.80 -28.56 -17.59
N PRO A 40 -1.99 -28.10 -17.99
CA PRO A 40 -2.24 -26.67 -18.17
C PRO A 40 -1.89 -25.92 -16.88
N LEU A 41 -1.41 -24.68 -17.03
CA LEU A 41 -1.28 -23.79 -15.89
C LEU A 41 -2.66 -23.64 -15.22
N PRO A 42 -2.71 -23.55 -13.88
CA PRO A 42 -3.93 -23.15 -13.22
C PRO A 42 -4.38 -21.79 -13.79
N PRO A 43 -5.69 -21.57 -14.00
CA PRO A 43 -6.17 -20.29 -14.47
C PRO A 43 -5.75 -19.21 -13.46
N GLU A 44 -5.36 -18.04 -13.96
CA GLU A 44 -5.15 -16.88 -13.10
C GLU A 44 -6.46 -16.57 -12.36
N PRO A 45 -6.37 -16.15 -11.08
CA PRO A 45 -7.56 -15.74 -10.34
C PRO A 45 -8.25 -14.60 -11.10
N GLU A 46 -9.58 -14.68 -11.17
CA GLU A 46 -10.38 -13.66 -11.85
C GLU A 46 -10.25 -12.31 -11.14
N PRO A 47 -10.14 -11.19 -11.88
CA PRO A 47 -10.13 -9.87 -11.27
C PRO A 47 -11.52 -9.52 -10.70
N VAL A 48 -11.52 -8.87 -9.55
CA VAL A 48 -12.69 -8.35 -8.84
C VAL A 48 -12.50 -6.84 -8.67
N PHE A 49 -13.48 -6.06 -9.12
CA PHE A 49 -13.45 -4.61 -9.00
C PHE A 49 -14.24 -4.17 -7.77
N VAL A 50 -13.53 -3.70 -6.75
CA VAL A 50 -14.12 -3.27 -5.49
C VAL A 50 -14.27 -1.76 -5.47
N LYS A 51 -15.48 -1.29 -5.12
CA LYS A 51 -15.76 0.14 -4.96
C LYS A 51 -14.83 0.73 -3.90
N THR A 52 -14.13 1.80 -4.27
CA THR A 52 -13.15 2.46 -3.40
C THR A 52 -13.47 3.94 -3.27
N ILE A 53 -13.66 4.42 -2.04
CA ILE A 53 -13.82 5.85 -1.74
C ILE A 53 -12.45 6.43 -1.44
N VAL A 54 -11.96 7.27 -2.34
CA VAL A 54 -10.65 7.92 -2.22
C VAL A 54 -10.82 9.30 -1.60
N SER A 55 -10.25 9.49 -0.42
CA SER A 55 -10.20 10.80 0.25
C SER A 55 -8.91 11.53 -0.08
N ARG A 56 -9.01 12.73 -0.66
CA ARG A 56 -7.89 13.63 -0.97
C ARG A 56 -8.14 15.00 -0.34
N GLU A 57 -7.47 15.25 0.79
CA GLU A 57 -7.63 16.44 1.62
C GLU A 57 -9.09 16.77 1.98
N ALA A 58 -9.70 17.75 1.32
CA ALA A 58 -11.07 18.20 1.58
C ALA A 58 -12.11 17.55 0.64
N GLU A 59 -11.65 16.77 -0.33
CA GLU A 59 -12.48 16.17 -1.36
C GLU A 59 -12.45 14.65 -1.26
N SER A 60 -13.52 14.01 -1.72
CA SER A 60 -13.58 12.56 -1.87
C SER A 60 -14.29 12.21 -3.16
N TYR A 61 -13.85 11.13 -3.79
CA TYR A 61 -14.47 10.62 -5.00
C TYR A 61 -14.57 9.10 -4.97
N VAL A 62 -15.42 8.55 -5.84
CA VAL A 62 -15.58 7.11 -6.02
C VAL A 62 -14.64 6.66 -7.13
N GLY A 63 -13.86 5.63 -6.85
CA GLY A 63 -13.07 4.85 -7.80
C GLY A 63 -13.30 3.36 -7.61
N LYS A 64 -12.46 2.54 -8.25
CA LYS A 64 -12.46 1.10 -8.17
C LYS A 64 -11.03 0.60 -7.96
N ALA A 65 -10.86 -0.39 -7.10
CA ALA A 65 -9.62 -1.13 -6.99
C ALA A 65 -9.79 -2.46 -7.72
N GLU A 66 -8.85 -2.79 -8.60
CA GLU A 66 -8.74 -4.12 -9.19
C GLU A 66 -7.95 -5.01 -8.23
N LEU A 67 -8.60 -6.05 -7.72
CA LEU A 67 -8.03 -7.04 -6.82
C LEU A 67 -8.24 -8.44 -7.40
N MET A 68 -7.49 -9.43 -6.93
CA MET A 68 -7.65 -10.81 -7.38
C MET A 68 -8.63 -11.57 -6.48
N LYS A 69 -9.46 -12.43 -7.06
CA LYS A 69 -10.33 -13.31 -6.29
C LYS A 69 -9.53 -14.16 -5.29
N GLY A 70 -9.95 -14.17 -4.03
CA GLY A 70 -9.24 -14.82 -2.93
C GLY A 70 -8.08 -14.02 -2.34
N GLU A 71 -7.74 -12.85 -2.90
CA GLU A 71 -6.77 -11.93 -2.31
C GLU A 71 -7.30 -11.39 -0.98
N VAL A 72 -6.48 -11.49 0.07
CA VAL A 72 -6.82 -10.95 1.38
C VAL A 72 -6.23 -9.55 1.50
N VAL A 73 -7.09 -8.59 1.78
CA VAL A 73 -6.74 -7.17 1.91
C VAL A 73 -6.93 -6.74 3.37
N GLU A 74 -6.02 -5.92 3.89
CA GLU A 74 -6.01 -5.42 5.26
C GLU A 74 -5.96 -3.87 5.34
N VAL A 75 -6.48 -3.32 6.42
CA VAL A 75 -6.32 -1.89 6.74
C VAL A 75 -4.83 -1.56 6.89
N GLY A 76 -4.39 -0.53 6.17
CA GLY A 76 -2.98 -0.12 6.08
C GLY A 76 -2.29 -0.57 4.80
N ASP A 77 -2.90 -1.46 4.01
CA ASP A 77 -2.35 -1.85 2.71
C ASP A 77 -2.37 -0.68 1.73
N TYR A 78 -1.43 -0.73 0.78
CA TYR A 78 -1.32 0.23 -0.32
C TYR A 78 -1.81 -0.42 -1.60
N ILE A 79 -2.79 0.20 -2.24
CA ILE A 79 -3.39 -0.26 -3.50
C ILE A 79 -3.50 0.90 -4.49
N VAL A 80 -3.86 0.59 -5.72
CA VAL A 80 -4.24 1.59 -6.73
C VAL A 80 -5.76 1.65 -6.81
N ALA A 81 -6.31 2.86 -6.79
CA ALA A 81 -7.72 3.09 -7.06
C ALA A 81 -7.84 3.89 -8.35
N GLU A 82 -8.62 3.38 -9.30
CA GLU A 82 -8.82 3.98 -10.61
C GLU A 82 -10.21 4.58 -10.75
N ARG A 83 -10.29 5.71 -11.44
CA ARG A 83 -11.54 6.31 -11.89
C ARG A 83 -11.98 5.72 -13.23
N ASP A 84 -13.25 5.92 -13.57
CA ASP A 84 -13.82 5.46 -14.85
C ASP A 84 -13.18 6.14 -16.07
N ASP A 85 -12.48 7.27 -15.90
CA ASP A 85 -11.72 7.98 -16.94
C ASP A 85 -10.28 7.44 -17.13
N GLY A 86 -9.86 6.46 -16.31
CA GLY A 86 -8.53 5.85 -16.35
C GLY A 86 -7.48 6.56 -15.50
N GLU A 87 -7.82 7.62 -14.76
CA GLU A 87 -6.91 8.22 -13.79
C GLU A 87 -6.81 7.35 -12.53
N GLY A 88 -5.59 6.87 -12.24
CA GLY A 88 -5.26 6.09 -11.05
C GLY A 88 -4.63 6.94 -9.94
N ALA A 89 -4.95 6.61 -8.68
CA ALA A 89 -4.30 7.17 -7.51
C ALA A 89 -3.77 6.05 -6.60
N GLY A 90 -2.54 6.25 -6.09
CA GLY A 90 -2.02 5.41 -5.01
C GLY A 90 -2.74 5.74 -3.70
N VAL A 91 -3.28 4.73 -3.02
CA VAL A 91 -4.07 4.93 -1.79
C VAL A 91 -3.66 3.98 -0.66
N GLU A 92 -3.81 4.46 0.58
CA GLU A 92 -3.72 3.65 1.81
C GLU A 92 -5.13 3.30 2.29
N ILE A 93 -5.36 2.02 2.58
CA ILE A 93 -6.64 1.55 3.10
C ILE A 93 -6.80 1.98 4.55
N MET A 94 -7.90 2.69 4.83
CA MET A 94 -8.21 3.21 6.17
C MET A 94 -9.31 2.40 6.86
N SER A 95 -10.21 1.78 6.08
CA SER A 95 -11.28 0.92 6.60
C SER A 95 -11.83 0.04 5.48
N LEU A 96 -12.24 -1.17 5.84
CA LEU A 96 -12.95 -2.09 4.95
C LEU A 96 -14.40 -2.23 5.44
N GLU A 97 -15.35 -2.20 4.51
CA GLU A 97 -16.79 -2.37 4.77
C GLU A 97 -17.26 -3.68 4.14
N VAL A 98 -17.88 -4.53 4.96
CA VAL A 98 -18.46 -5.83 4.59
C VAL A 98 -19.84 -5.93 5.25
N GLY A 99 -20.89 -5.86 4.46
CA GLY A 99 -22.27 -5.60 4.87
C GLY A 99 -22.34 -4.35 5.75
N ASP A 100 -22.97 -4.48 6.92
CA ASP A 100 -23.12 -3.38 7.89
C ASP A 100 -21.94 -3.27 8.87
N LYS A 101 -20.80 -3.92 8.59
CA LYS A 101 -19.66 -4.01 9.53
C LYS A 101 -18.38 -3.43 8.94
N ARG A 102 -17.58 -2.85 9.82
CA ARG A 102 -16.19 -2.50 9.53
C ARG A 102 -15.25 -3.57 10.06
N VAL A 103 -14.40 -4.09 9.19
CA VAL A 103 -13.44 -5.15 9.49
C VAL A 103 -12.01 -4.66 9.27
N GLN A 104 -11.04 -5.35 9.88
CA GLN A 104 -9.62 -5.05 9.66
C GLN A 104 -9.08 -5.73 8.41
N LYS A 105 -9.61 -6.90 8.05
CA LYS A 105 -9.21 -7.68 6.87
C LYS A 105 -10.40 -8.44 6.29
N ALA A 106 -10.38 -8.67 4.98
CA ALA A 106 -11.38 -9.48 4.25
C ALA A 106 -10.80 -9.98 2.92
N THR A 107 -11.44 -10.98 2.31
CA THR A 107 -11.13 -11.35 0.92
C THR A 107 -11.75 -10.34 -0.05
N ALA A 108 -11.12 -10.12 -1.21
CA ALA A 108 -11.52 -9.14 -2.20
C ALA A 108 -13.01 -9.24 -2.57
N GLU A 109 -13.51 -10.45 -2.78
CA GLU A 109 -14.90 -10.71 -3.16
C GLU A 109 -15.94 -10.47 -2.06
N GLU A 110 -15.51 -10.36 -0.80
CA GLU A 110 -16.40 -10.08 0.34
C GLU A 110 -16.54 -8.57 0.61
N ILE A 111 -15.66 -7.74 0.06
CA ILE A 111 -15.60 -6.30 0.38
C ILE A 111 -16.63 -5.53 -0.46
N ASP A 112 -17.55 -4.84 0.22
CA ASP A 112 -18.52 -3.97 -0.42
C ASP A 112 -17.94 -2.59 -0.74
N THR A 113 -17.11 -2.04 0.16
CA THR A 113 -16.48 -0.73 -0.02
C THR A 113 -15.15 -0.63 0.71
N ILE A 114 -14.12 -0.17 0.00
CA ILE A 114 -12.82 0.24 0.56
C ILE A 114 -12.87 1.74 0.84
N TRP A 115 -12.58 2.13 2.06
CA TRP A 115 -12.37 3.53 2.42
C TRP A 115 -10.88 3.80 2.48
N SER A 116 -10.40 4.72 1.66
CA SER A 116 -8.97 4.95 1.48
C SER A 116 -8.60 6.43 1.49
N ARG A 117 -7.30 6.67 1.62
CA ARG A 117 -6.69 8.00 1.57
C ARG A 117 -5.67 8.04 0.45
N ALA A 118 -5.71 9.08 -0.38
CA ALA A 118 -4.67 9.33 -1.37
C ALA A 118 -3.30 9.51 -0.69
N ILE A 119 -2.29 8.84 -1.22
CA ILE A 119 -0.91 8.85 -0.72
C ILE A 119 0.12 9.17 -1.80
N ASP A 120 -0.30 9.35 -3.04
CA ASP A 120 0.52 9.69 -4.20
C ASP A 120 0.97 11.16 -4.18
N GLU A 121 0.03 12.08 -3.97
CA GLU A 121 0.29 13.51 -3.81
C GLU A 121 -0.27 13.96 -2.45
N VAL A 122 0.55 14.58 -1.61
CA VAL A 122 0.18 14.91 -0.23
C VAL A 122 0.55 16.33 0.16
N ILE A 123 -0.18 16.87 1.14
CA ILE A 123 0.15 18.16 1.76
C ILE A 123 0.81 17.93 3.12
N VAL A 124 2.12 18.17 3.19
CA VAL A 124 2.87 18.14 4.45
C VAL A 124 2.67 19.45 5.19
N ARG A 125 2.14 19.34 6.42
CA ARG A 125 1.88 20.49 7.31
C ARG A 125 3.11 20.76 8.16
N ILE A 126 3.67 21.96 8.06
CA ILE A 126 4.89 22.36 8.77
C ILE A 126 4.56 23.50 9.72
N SER A 127 4.97 23.37 10.99
CA SER A 127 4.78 24.38 12.02
C SER A 127 6.13 25.02 12.30
N VAL A 128 6.34 26.22 11.77
CA VAL A 128 7.62 26.92 11.87
C VAL A 128 7.59 27.88 13.04
N HIS A 129 8.44 27.66 14.04
CA HIS A 129 8.61 28.57 15.16
C HIS A 129 9.68 29.63 14.83
N ASP A 130 9.34 30.91 14.91
CA ASP A 130 10.24 32.04 14.60
C ASP A 130 10.93 32.66 15.83
N GLY A 131 10.76 32.04 17.01
CA GLY A 131 11.25 32.53 18.29
C GLY A 131 10.17 33.23 19.13
N LYS A 132 9.10 33.73 18.50
CA LYS A 132 7.98 34.38 19.21
C LYS A 132 6.63 33.70 18.96
N LYS A 133 6.41 33.22 17.74
CA LYS A 133 5.15 32.61 17.31
C LYS A 133 5.41 31.40 16.41
N THR A 134 4.37 30.59 16.25
CA THR A 134 4.35 29.48 15.30
C THR A 134 3.56 29.87 14.07
N ILE A 135 4.17 29.75 12.90
CA ILE A 135 3.57 30.03 11.60
C ILE A 135 3.25 28.68 10.93
N PRO A 136 1.98 28.40 10.58
CA PRO A 136 1.64 27.21 9.81
C PRO A 136 2.05 27.41 8.35
N MET A 137 2.70 26.41 7.78
CA MET A 137 3.09 26.34 6.37
C MET A 137 2.68 24.98 5.81
N TYR A 138 2.52 24.91 4.49
CA TYR A 138 2.03 23.74 3.77
C TYR A 138 2.91 23.50 2.56
N VAL A 139 3.31 22.26 2.34
CA VAL A 139 4.13 21.85 1.20
C VAL A 139 3.37 20.76 0.47
N ALA A 140 2.98 21.02 -0.78
CA ALA A 140 2.52 19.98 -1.70
C ALA A 140 3.75 19.26 -2.23
N CYS A 141 3.75 17.94 -2.15
CA CYS A 141 4.89 17.11 -2.53
C CYS A 141 4.43 15.70 -2.90
N ASP A 142 5.35 14.92 -3.48
CA ASP A 142 5.09 13.52 -3.77
C ASP A 142 4.99 12.74 -2.45
N GLY A 143 4.23 11.66 -2.49
CA GLY A 143 3.94 10.80 -1.35
C GLY A 143 5.18 10.15 -0.75
N ASP A 144 6.15 9.84 -1.60
CA ASP A 144 7.41 9.16 -1.28
C ASP A 144 8.55 10.13 -0.95
N ASP A 145 8.32 11.44 -1.05
CA ASP A 145 9.29 12.47 -0.67
C ASP A 145 9.75 12.32 0.78
N ARG A 146 11.02 12.64 1.01
CA ARG A 146 11.68 12.44 2.31
C ARG A 146 11.89 13.76 3.03
N PHE A 147 11.56 13.77 4.31
CA PHE A 147 11.87 14.88 5.21
C PHE A 147 12.81 14.40 6.31
N THR A 148 14.00 14.99 6.39
CA THR A 148 15.04 14.58 7.34
C THR A 148 15.14 15.51 8.53
N ILE A 149 15.27 14.95 9.72
CA ILE A 149 15.50 15.75 10.94
C ILE A 149 16.89 16.38 10.89
N ASP A 150 16.97 17.65 11.32
CA ASP A 150 18.15 18.54 11.26
C ASP A 150 18.43 19.14 9.86
N GLU A 151 17.65 18.75 8.85
CA GLU A 151 17.72 19.32 7.49
C GLU A 151 17.04 20.70 7.42
N ILE A 152 17.51 21.53 6.49
CA ILE A 152 16.95 22.86 6.22
C ILE A 152 15.95 22.75 5.08
N VAL A 153 14.67 22.93 5.39
CA VAL A 153 13.62 23.07 4.38
C VAL A 153 13.44 24.53 3.99
N SER A 154 13.21 24.77 2.70
CA SER A 154 12.86 26.08 2.16
C SER A 154 11.42 26.05 1.70
N ILE A 155 10.56 26.81 2.38
CA ILE A 155 9.13 26.88 2.09
C ILE A 155 8.82 28.33 1.75
N ASP A 156 8.45 28.60 0.50
CA ASP A 156 8.37 29.94 -0.07
C ASP A 156 9.68 30.74 0.14
N ARG A 157 9.64 31.76 1.00
CA ARG A 157 10.78 32.62 1.37
C ARG A 157 11.29 32.35 2.79
N VAL A 158 10.81 31.29 3.44
CA VAL A 158 11.19 30.92 4.81
C VAL A 158 12.11 29.72 4.77
N ARG A 159 13.29 29.87 5.38
CA ARG A 159 14.19 28.75 5.66
C ARG A 159 13.97 28.31 7.10
N ALA A 160 13.79 27.01 7.31
CA ALA A 160 13.60 26.45 8.63
C ALA A 160 14.34 25.12 8.78
N ARG A 161 14.90 24.87 9.96
CA ARG A 161 15.52 23.58 10.31
C ARG A 161 14.49 22.69 10.98
N ILE A 162 14.34 21.46 10.48
CA ILE A 162 13.43 20.47 11.05
C ILE A 162 13.95 20.03 12.43
N ASP A 163 13.09 20.17 13.45
CA ASP A 163 13.36 19.73 14.81
C ASP A 163 12.85 18.30 15.06
N HIS A 164 11.58 18.05 14.73
CA HIS A 164 10.97 16.73 14.85
C HIS A 164 9.79 16.54 13.89
N ILE A 165 9.46 15.28 13.64
CA ILE A 165 8.38 14.88 12.72
C ILE A 165 7.37 14.04 13.50
N CYS A 166 6.09 14.42 13.44
CA CYS A 166 4.99 13.64 13.97
C CYS A 166 4.36 12.82 12.83
N LEU A 167 4.34 11.51 12.99
CA LEU A 167 3.72 10.57 12.07
C LEU A 167 2.22 10.42 12.32
N ARG A 168 1.49 9.98 11.30
CA ARG A 168 0.02 9.76 11.36
C ARG A 168 -0.37 8.68 12.38
N ASN A 169 0.48 7.67 12.56
CA ASN A 169 0.31 6.63 13.58
C ASN A 169 0.63 7.09 15.02
N GLY A 170 0.96 8.37 15.24
CA GLY A 170 1.23 8.93 16.56
C GLY A 170 2.69 8.89 17.00
N ILE A 171 3.57 8.22 16.26
CA ILE A 171 5.01 8.21 16.56
C ILE A 171 5.60 9.60 16.34
N ILE A 172 6.48 10.03 17.26
CA ILE A 172 7.26 11.27 17.13
C ILE A 172 8.72 10.90 16.87
N GLN A 173 9.22 11.30 15.71
CA GLN A 173 10.62 11.11 15.32
C GLN A 173 11.46 12.32 15.72
N ARG A 174 12.56 12.08 16.45
CA ARG A 174 13.49 13.13 16.92
C ARG A 174 14.95 12.83 16.62
N ARG A 175 15.26 11.64 16.10
CA ARG A 175 16.64 11.23 15.83
C ARG A 175 17.21 12.05 14.68
N LYS A 176 18.25 12.84 14.95
CA LYS A 176 18.96 13.60 13.91
C LYS A 176 19.42 12.71 12.75
N GLY A 177 19.26 13.21 11.53
CA GLY A 177 19.60 12.48 10.30
C GLY A 177 18.63 11.35 9.95
N LYS A 178 17.61 11.06 10.78
CA LYS A 178 16.54 10.14 10.40
C LYS A 178 15.53 10.88 9.53
N TYR A 179 15.13 10.24 8.43
CA TYR A 179 14.08 10.73 7.56
C TYR A 179 12.78 9.96 7.78
N GLU A 180 11.67 10.58 7.39
CA GLU A 180 10.36 9.97 7.29
C GLU A 180 9.75 10.33 5.91
N ILE A 181 8.80 9.50 5.45
CA ILE A 181 8.17 9.61 4.14
C ILE A 181 6.92 10.49 4.23
N ALA A 182 6.73 11.42 3.27
CA ALA A 182 5.72 12.46 3.27
C ALA A 182 4.30 11.95 3.55
N ASN A 183 3.87 10.87 2.88
CA ASN A 183 2.53 10.31 3.04
C ASN A 183 2.22 9.81 4.47
N ARG A 184 3.23 9.49 5.27
CA ARG A 184 3.12 9.07 6.68
C ARG A 184 3.18 10.24 7.65
N ILE A 185 3.58 11.43 7.21
CA ILE A 185 3.75 12.60 8.05
C ILE A 185 2.39 13.22 8.36
N LYS A 186 2.13 13.44 9.65
CA LYS A 186 0.99 14.24 10.13
C LYS A 186 1.35 15.71 10.21
N ARG A 187 2.55 16.00 10.74
CA ARG A 187 3.06 17.37 10.92
C ARG A 187 4.57 17.38 11.16
N ILE A 188 5.25 18.37 10.59
CA ILE A 188 6.65 18.68 10.90
C ILE A 188 6.69 19.90 11.82
N TYR A 189 7.62 19.90 12.76
CA TYR A 189 7.94 21.07 13.57
C TYR A 189 9.37 21.51 13.24
N ALA A 190 9.53 22.81 12.99
CA ALA A 190 10.80 23.36 12.53
C ALA A 190 11.04 24.74 13.18
N TYR A 191 12.31 25.15 13.25
CA TYR A 191 12.71 26.47 13.71
C TYR A 191 13.22 27.31 12.55
N ARG A 192 12.72 28.54 12.42
CA ARG A 192 13.18 29.47 11.40
C ARG A 192 14.66 29.81 11.59
N LEU A 193 15.39 29.92 10.48
CA LEU A 193 16.77 30.41 10.43
C LEU A 193 16.84 31.93 10.25
#